data_AF-K2B8I5-F1
#
_entry.id   AF-K2B8I5-F1
#
_cell.length_a   1.000
_cell.length_b   1.000
_cell.length_c   1.000
_cell.angle_alpha   90.00
_cell.angle_beta   90.00
_cell.angle_gamma   90.00
#
_symmetry.space_group_name_H-M   'P 1'
#
loop_
_entity.id
_entity.type
_entity.pdbx_description
1 polymer ?
#
loop_
_entity_poly.entity_id
_entity_poly.type
_entity_poly.pdbx_seq_one_letter_code
_entity_poly.pdbx_strand_id
1 'polypeptide(L)' 'MAGLWQLANVPVVALAKKHEELFLPNDPMPVILPVGSQELFLVQRLRDEAHRFAITYYRLLHKKSLRESVSSQRIS' A
#
# COMPACT_ATOMS: atom_id res chain seq x y z
N MET A 1 -3.06 34.82 -0.69
CA MET A 1 -2.48 33.64 -0.01
C MET A 1 -2.97 32.37 -0.70
N ALA A 2 -2.49 32.11 -1.91
CA ALA A 2 -2.86 30.94 -2.71
C ALA A 2 -1.77 29.88 -2.53
N GLY A 3 -2.07 28.82 -1.79
CA GLY A 3 -1.10 27.74 -1.54
C GLY A 3 -1.68 26.45 -0.94
N LEU A 4 -3.01 26.31 -0.84
CA LEU A 4 -3.63 25.19 -0.11
C LEU A 4 -4.39 24.18 -0.99
N TRP A 5 -4.40 24.32 -2.32
CA TRP A 5 -5.15 23.42 -3.21
C TRP A 5 -4.29 22.64 -4.22
N GLN A 6 -2.96 22.72 -4.16
CA GLN A 6 -2.10 22.02 -5.14
C GLN A 6 -2.12 20.48 -4.98
N LEU A 7 -2.73 19.94 -3.93
CA LEU A 7 -2.95 18.51 -3.74
C LEU A 7 -4.22 17.97 -4.45
N ALA A 8 -5.05 18.85 -5.03
CA ALA A 8 -6.37 18.49 -5.54
C ALA A 8 -6.35 17.60 -6.80
N ASN A 9 -5.19 17.19 -7.32
CA ASN A 9 -5.14 16.41 -8.56
C ASN A 9 -3.99 15.40 -8.63
N VAL A 10 -3.69 14.74 -7.51
CA VAL A 10 -2.82 13.55 -7.56
C VAL A 10 -3.64 12.41 -8.17
N PRO A 11 -3.24 11.85 -9.33
CA PRO A 11 -3.94 10.70 -9.89
C PRO A 11 -3.81 9.52 -8.94
N VAL A 12 -4.93 8.87 -8.64
CA VAL A 12 -5.00 7.71 -7.74
C VAL A 12 -5.56 6.53 -8.51
N VAL A 13 -4.99 5.36 -8.28
CA VAL A 13 -5.43 4.10 -8.87
C VAL A 13 -5.27 2.98 -7.85
N ALA A 14 -6.19 2.02 -7.84
CA ALA A 14 -6.10 0.81 -7.04
C ALA A 14 -5.84 -0.41 -7.94
N LEU A 15 -5.02 -1.35 -7.46
CA LEU A 15 -4.74 -2.62 -8.16
C LEU A 15 -5.45 -3.77 -7.45
N ALA A 16 -6.33 -4.49 -8.16
CA ALA A 16 -7.01 -5.65 -7.61
C ALA A 16 -6.08 -6.85 -7.47
N LYS A 17 -6.11 -7.47 -6.29
CA LYS A 17 -5.17 -8.54 -5.92
C LYS A 17 -5.31 -9.84 -6.72
N LYS A 18 -6.50 -10.18 -7.23
CA LYS A 18 -6.76 -11.47 -7.89
C LYS A 18 -6.58 -11.44 -9.40
N HIS A 19 -7.04 -10.37 -10.05
CA HIS A 19 -7.07 -10.26 -11.52
C HIS A 19 -6.14 -9.17 -12.06
N GLU A 20 -5.43 -8.45 -11.18
CA GLU A 20 -4.49 -7.37 -11.56
C GLU A 20 -5.13 -6.24 -12.37
N GLU A 21 -6.42 -6.00 -12.12
CA GLU A 21 -7.22 -4.94 -12.74
C GLU A 21 -6.99 -3.61 -12.02
N LEU A 22 -6.90 -2.52 -12.79
CA LEU A 22 -6.75 -1.17 -12.28
C LEU A 22 -8.10 -0.47 -12.14
N PHE A 23 -8.39 0.09 -10.97
CA PHE A 23 -9.63 0.80 -10.68
C PHE A 23 -9.36 2.28 -10.43
N LEU A 24 -10.08 3.14 -11.15
CA LEU A 24 -10.00 4.59 -11.00
C LEU A 24 -11.17 5.08 -10.15
N PRO A 25 -11.00 6.12 -9.30
CA PRO A 25 -12.04 6.61 -8.39
C PRO A 25 -13.37 7.00 -9.04
N ASN A 26 -13.36 7.40 -10.32
CA ASN A 26 -14.53 7.90 -11.05
C ASN A 26 -14.86 7.08 -12.29
N ASP A 27 -14.26 5.91 -12.46
CA ASP A 27 -14.54 5.01 -13.57
C ASP A 27 -15.07 3.66 -13.04
N PRO A 28 -16.31 3.27 -13.37
CA PRO A 28 -16.83 1.98 -12.97
C PRO A 28 -16.19 0.81 -13.73
N MET A 29 -15.55 1.07 -14.87
CA MET A 29 -14.91 0.04 -15.68
C MET A 29 -13.42 -0.06 -15.31
N PRO A 30 -12.93 -1.25 -14.94
CA PRO A 30 -11.51 -1.42 -14.66
C PRO A 30 -10.70 -1.35 -15.95
N VAL A 31 -9.47 -0.87 -15.82
CA VAL A 31 -8.46 -0.97 -16.88
C VAL A 31 -7.75 -2.31 -16.74
N ILE A 32 -7.87 -3.13 -17.77
CA ILE A 32 -7.19 -4.43 -17.88
C ILE A 32 -5.90 -4.23 -18.65
N LEU A 33 -4.76 -4.47 -17.99
CA LEU A 33 -3.46 -4.44 -18.64
C LEU A 33 -3.19 -5.78 -19.36
N PRO A 34 -2.58 -5.77 -20.56
CA PRO A 34 -2.23 -7.01 -21.25
C PRO A 34 -1.28 -7.86 -20.41
N VAL A 35 -1.50 -9.17 -20.40
CA VAL A 35 -0.60 -10.11 -19.71
C VAL A 35 0.79 -10.04 -20.33
N GLY A 36 1.82 -9.90 -19.49
CA GLY A 36 3.21 -9.76 -19.93
C GLY A 36 3.60 -8.35 -20.38
N SER A 37 2.69 -7.38 -20.29
CA SER A 37 3.02 -5.97 -20.54
C SER A 37 3.93 -5.38 -19.47
N GLN A 38 4.75 -4.40 -19.84
CA GLN A 38 5.69 -3.76 -18.93
C GLN A 38 4.98 -2.93 -17.86
N GLU A 39 3.84 -2.35 -18.22
CA GLU A 39 2.93 -1.60 -17.35
C GLU A 39 2.39 -2.49 -16.23
N LEU A 40 1.97 -3.73 -16.58
CA LEU A 40 1.49 -4.71 -15.61
C LEU A 40 2.60 -5.10 -14.62
N PHE A 41 3.80 -5.36 -15.13
CA PHE A 41 4.94 -5.68 -14.27
C PHE A 41 5.33 -4.52 -13.35
N LEU A 42 5.22 -3.27 -13.82
CA LEU A 42 5.49 -2.10 -13.01
C LEU A 42 4.51 -2.00 -11.82
N VAL A 43 3.21 -2.11 -12.07
CA VAL A 43 2.20 -1.98 -11.00
C VAL A 43 2.25 -3.15 -10.01
N GLN A 44 2.55 -4.36 -10.48
CA GLN A 44 2.80 -5.52 -9.61
C GLN A 44 3.99 -5.28 -8.67
N ARG A 45 5.12 -4.78 -9.20
CA ARG A 45 6.30 -4.47 -8.37
C ARG A 45 6.02 -3.39 -7.33
N LEU A 46 5.28 -2.35 -7.69
CA LEU A 46 4.87 -1.30 -6.75
C LEU A 46 4.02 -1.87 -5.62
N ARG A 47 3.06 -2.75 -5.94
CA ARG A 47 2.24 -3.44 -4.93
C ARG A 47 3.08 -4.33 -4.03
N ASP A 48 4.00 -5.10 -4.60
CA ASP A 48 4.85 -6.02 -3.84
C ASP A 48 5.73 -5.25 -2.85
N GLU A 49 6.26 -4.10 -3.27
CA GLU A 49 7.06 -3.25 -2.40
C GLU A 49 6.22 -2.58 -1.30
N ALA A 50 5.02 -2.09 -1.63
CA ALA A 50 4.08 -1.57 -0.64
C ALA A 50 3.68 -2.64 0.39
N HIS A 51 3.43 -3.88 -0.07
CA HIS A 51 3.10 -5.00 0.79
C HIS A 51 4.29 -5.41 1.67
N ARG A 52 5.49 -5.49 1.10
CA ARG A 52 6.74 -5.77 1.82
C ARG A 52 6.97 -4.73 2.92
N PHE A 53 6.81 -3.45 2.59
CA PHE A 53 6.95 -2.34 3.54
C PHE A 53 5.94 -2.47 4.69
N ALA A 54 4.66 -2.65 4.36
CA ALA A 54 3.60 -2.79 5.35
C ALA A 54 3.86 -3.97 6.31
N ILE A 55 4.16 -5.16 5.80
CA ILE A 55 4.48 -6.34 6.64
C ILE A 55 5.68 -6.06 7.55
N THR A 56 6.75 -5.49 6.99
CA THR A 56 7.97 -5.20 7.75
C THR A 56 7.69 -4.21 8.88
N TYR A 57 6.95 -3.15 8.58
CA TYR A 57 6.54 -2.16 9.56
C TYR A 57 5.67 -2.76 10.68
N TYR A 58 4.65 -3.54 10.33
CA TYR A 58 3.79 -4.21 11.33
C TYR A 58 4.59 -5.18 12.22
N ARG A 59 5.55 -5.92 11.67
CA ARG A 59 6.43 -6.81 12.44
C ARG A 59 7.32 -6.04 13.42
N LEU A 60 7.86 -4.89 13.01
CA LEU A 60 8.66 -4.02 13.88
C LEU A 60 7.83 -3.50 15.06
N LEU A 61 6.60 -3.03 14.79
CA LEU A 61 5.68 -2.58 15.83
C LEU A 61 5.32 -3.69 16.82
N HIS A 62 5.00 -4.89 16.33
CA HIS A 62 4.72 -6.04 17.19
C HIS A 62 5.91 -6.42 18.06
N LYS A 63 7.13 -6.45 17.51
CA LYS A 63 8.35 -6.76 18.27
C LYS A 63 8.61 -5.73 19.38
N LYS A 64 8.31 -4.45 19.13
CA LYS A 64 8.42 -3.38 20.13
C LYS A 64 7.41 -3.58 21.26
N SER A 65 6.14 -3.81 20.92
CA SER A 65 5.07 -4.08 21.90
C SER A 65 5.40 -5.29 22.80
N LEU A 66 5.86 -6.40 22.22
CA LEU A 66 6.26 -7.58 23.00
C LEU A 66 7.39 -7.29 23.99
N ARG A 67 8.38 -6.46 23.61
CA ARG A 67 9.47 -6.05 24.52
C ARG A 67 8.96 -5.23 25.70
N GLU A 68 8.00 -4.33 25.46
CA GLU A 68 7.40 -3.49 26.50
C GLU A 68 6.54 -4.32 27.47
N SER A 69 5.81 -5.33 26.97
CA SER A 69 5.00 -6.23 27.80
C SER A 69 5.84 -7.11 28.74
N VAL A 70 6.94 -7.70 28.26
CA VAL A 70 7.83 -8.55 29.07
C VAL A 70 8.55 -7.74 30.16
N SER A 71 8.87 -6.47 29.89
CA SER A 71 9.48 -5.60 30.90
C SER A 71 8.51 -5.21 32.01
N SER A 72 7.20 -5.10 31.71
CA SER A 72 6.18 -4.74 32.71
C SER A 72 5.80 -5.92 33.61
N GLN A 73 5.86 -7.16 33.12
CA GLN A 73 5.56 -8.37 33.91
C GLN A 73 6.65 -8.74 34.94
N ARG A 74 7.76 -8.00 35.00
CA ARG A 74 8.87 -8.23 35.94
C ARG A 74 8.87 -7.30 37.16
N ILE A 75 7.92 -6.38 37.25
CA ILE A 75 7.84 -5.35 38.31
C ILE A 75 6.60 -5.54 39.22
N SER A 76 5.80 -6.58 38.97
CA SER A 76 4.65 -6.99 39.80
C SER A 76 4.84 -8.41 40.29
#